data_AF-A0A8E2UFX7-F1
#
_entry.id   AF-A0A8E2UFX7-F1
#
_cell.length_a   1.000
_cell.length_b   1.000
_cell.length_c   1.000
_cell.angle_alpha   90.00
_cell.angle_beta   90.00
_cell.angle_gamma   90.00
#
_symmetry.space_group_name_H-M   'P 1'
#
loop_
_entity.id
_entity.type
_entity.pdbx_description
1 polymer ?
#
loop_
_entity_poly.entity_id
_entity_poly.type
_entity_poly.pdbx_seq_one_letter_code
_entity_poly.pdbx_strand_id
1 'polypeptide(L)'
;MNSTAIAVTAGVYQLYLGKNVTIPASGSVQLGLPQGMPTSETGLGRVFMDAQIAGISGKLVHQPEVGDPSKTWVFTRDSPGTKTNVSTWTPIHSLDKPRPGVTSIFWVGSNNLGDPAQVKADTTRLVNLHKSTSSAPYYVVQVPPAYGGDEHPNAANRKNINAWILSTYGQRTIPLADYLANGALQDAGLVPTLEDRNSIARGVNPRALWMSVGDLTHMNSTGYAVAAKYLASFVRDGNTYSAAIKRFDATSTFNVAVNGPRVTVSGHAFDHSDLYQSINVGITVDGAWNATFADLPSRNLYAYGVPGRHGYSMTLSLAPGAHKICTVAVGFGAGQHHYPPCKTVHIEASAAPVGDVAIANGNNSRLKQFYGWTYAPGDHRLNLPVAIIVDGKWHHVTPARDPSSYLSGVKGNHAFWSEAAFSPGKHTMCAVAIESPSNMTGLGCKDFVIK
;
A
#
# COMPACT_ATOMS: atom_id res chain seq x y z
N MET A 1 32.04 -1.39 -8.04
CA MET A 1 32.38 -2.52 -8.94
C MET A 1 31.14 -2.87 -9.74
N ASN A 2 31.27 -3.11 -11.05
CA ASN A 2 30.15 -3.62 -11.86
C ASN A 2 29.95 -5.12 -11.67
N SER A 3 28.92 -5.71 -12.28
CA SER A 3 28.63 -7.14 -12.13
C SER A 3 29.80 -8.03 -12.54
N THR A 4 30.52 -7.68 -13.60
CA THR A 4 31.64 -8.46 -14.14
C THR A 4 32.85 -8.45 -13.20
N ALA A 5 33.19 -7.29 -12.63
CA ALA A 5 34.22 -7.19 -11.60
C ALA A 5 33.88 -7.98 -10.35
N ILE A 6 32.60 -8.01 -9.95
CA ILE A 6 32.15 -8.85 -8.83
C ILE A 6 32.28 -10.33 -9.18
N ALA A 7 31.94 -10.73 -10.42
CA ALA A 7 32.12 -12.11 -10.90
C ALA A 7 33.59 -12.53 -10.94
N VAL A 8 34.51 -11.66 -11.40
CA VAL A 8 35.97 -11.87 -11.30
C VAL A 8 36.39 -12.04 -9.84
N THR A 9 35.97 -11.11 -8.97
CA THR A 9 36.27 -11.14 -7.53
C THR A 9 35.78 -12.42 -6.88
N ALA A 10 34.62 -12.95 -7.28
CA ALA A 10 34.10 -14.21 -6.77
C ALA A 10 34.75 -15.46 -7.38
N GLY A 11 35.65 -15.30 -8.36
CA GLY A 11 36.33 -16.42 -9.02
C GLY A 11 35.53 -17.10 -10.14
N VAL A 12 34.48 -16.47 -10.67
CA VAL A 12 33.76 -16.96 -11.87
C VAL A 12 34.67 -16.95 -13.09
N TYR A 13 35.53 -15.93 -13.19
CA TYR A 13 36.48 -15.75 -14.28
C TYR A 13 37.90 -15.90 -13.73
N GLN A 14 38.63 -16.90 -14.20
CA GLN A 14 40.01 -17.14 -13.79
C GLN A 14 40.95 -16.18 -14.53
N LEU A 15 41.62 -15.31 -13.78
CA LEU A 15 42.67 -14.44 -14.31
C LEU A 15 44.03 -15.12 -14.26
N TYR A 16 44.92 -14.72 -15.16
CA TYR A 16 46.30 -15.17 -15.20
C TYR A 16 47.26 -14.00 -15.35
N LEU A 17 48.48 -14.13 -14.84
CA LEU A 17 49.52 -13.14 -15.07
C LEU A 17 49.79 -12.97 -16.57
N GLY A 18 49.80 -11.74 -17.07
CA GLY A 18 50.12 -11.43 -18.46
C GLY A 18 51.61 -11.30 -18.77
N LYS A 19 52.46 -11.29 -17.74
CA LYS A 19 53.91 -11.23 -17.85
C LYS A 19 54.59 -11.90 -16.66
N ASN A 20 55.89 -12.14 -16.77
CA ASN A 20 56.70 -12.53 -15.63
C ASN A 20 56.74 -11.38 -14.61
N VAL A 21 56.60 -11.70 -13.32
CA VAL A 21 56.64 -10.73 -12.24
C VAL A 21 57.52 -11.24 -11.10
N THR A 22 58.07 -10.30 -10.34
CA THR A 22 58.80 -10.63 -9.12
C THR A 22 58.03 -10.08 -7.93
N ILE A 23 57.40 -10.97 -7.16
CA ILE A 23 56.73 -10.60 -5.92
C ILE A 23 57.81 -10.33 -4.87
N PRO A 24 57.92 -9.09 -4.33
CA PRO A 24 58.97 -8.73 -3.39
C PRO A 24 58.81 -9.45 -2.05
N ALA A 25 59.87 -9.50 -1.25
CA ALA A 25 59.83 -10.08 0.10
C ALA A 25 58.80 -9.40 1.02
N SER A 26 58.47 -8.14 0.77
CA SER A 26 57.43 -7.37 1.47
C SER A 26 56.80 -6.34 0.54
N GLY A 27 55.53 -6.01 0.76
CA GLY A 27 54.84 -4.92 0.05
C GLY A 27 54.22 -5.33 -1.29
N SER A 28 54.18 -4.38 -2.22
CA SER A 28 53.37 -4.46 -3.43
C SER A 28 54.18 -4.69 -4.71
N VAL A 29 53.54 -5.27 -5.73
CA VAL A 29 54.07 -5.41 -7.08
C VAL A 29 52.99 -5.10 -8.12
N GLN A 30 53.36 -4.40 -9.19
CA GLN A 30 52.52 -4.22 -10.37
C GLN A 30 52.54 -5.46 -11.25
N LEU A 31 51.37 -5.99 -11.57
CA LEU A 31 51.23 -7.20 -12.38
C LEU A 31 51.21 -6.90 -13.88
N GLY A 32 50.84 -5.68 -14.28
CA GLY A 32 50.46 -5.37 -15.67
C GLY A 32 49.10 -5.97 -16.02
N LEU A 33 48.71 -5.87 -17.29
CA LEU A 33 47.40 -6.34 -17.77
C LEU A 33 47.28 -7.88 -17.66
N PRO A 34 46.32 -8.42 -16.89
CA PRO A 34 46.11 -9.86 -16.80
C PRO A 34 45.51 -10.46 -18.07
N GLN A 35 45.73 -11.76 -18.24
CA GLN A 35 45.07 -12.58 -19.25
C GLN A 35 43.81 -13.23 -18.67
N GLY A 36 42.89 -13.67 -19.54
CA GLY A 36 41.65 -14.35 -19.14
C GLY A 36 40.53 -13.42 -18.66
N MET A 37 40.68 -12.10 -18.85
CA MET A 37 39.63 -11.15 -18.52
C MET A 37 38.37 -11.38 -19.39
N PRO A 38 37.17 -11.28 -18.82
CA PRO A 38 35.92 -11.49 -19.56
C PRO A 38 35.53 -10.33 -20.46
N THR A 39 36.19 -9.18 -20.33
CA THR A 39 35.91 -7.94 -21.06
C THR A 39 37.18 -7.08 -21.09
N SER A 40 37.11 -5.90 -21.73
CA SER A 40 38.21 -4.93 -21.74
C SER A 40 38.52 -4.40 -20.33
N GLU A 41 39.72 -3.85 -20.14
CA GLU A 41 40.14 -3.27 -18.85
C GLU A 41 39.16 -2.19 -18.36
N THR A 42 38.79 -1.27 -19.26
CA THR A 42 37.78 -0.24 -19.00
C THR A 42 36.41 -0.84 -18.70
N GLY A 43 36.02 -1.89 -19.42
CA GLY A 43 34.75 -2.59 -19.22
C GLY A 43 34.69 -3.35 -17.89
N LEU A 44 35.82 -3.83 -17.38
CA LEU A 44 35.91 -4.51 -16.09
C LEU A 44 35.81 -3.50 -14.93
N GLY A 45 36.51 -2.36 -15.05
CA GLY A 45 36.52 -1.34 -14.01
C GLY A 45 37.18 -1.82 -12.72
N ARG A 46 36.70 -1.32 -11.58
CA ARG A 46 37.35 -1.59 -10.28
C ARG A 46 37.30 -3.06 -9.87
N VAL A 47 38.43 -3.63 -9.45
CA VAL A 47 38.52 -4.93 -8.75
C VAL A 47 39.26 -4.74 -7.43
N PHE A 48 38.68 -5.27 -6.35
CA PHE A 48 39.33 -5.39 -5.05
C PHE A 48 39.05 -6.80 -4.54
N MET A 49 40.08 -7.62 -4.41
CA MET A 49 39.89 -8.99 -3.94
C MET A 49 41.08 -9.50 -3.14
N ASP A 50 40.80 -10.35 -2.16
CA ASP A 50 41.80 -11.23 -1.60
C ASP A 50 42.14 -12.30 -2.65
N ALA A 51 43.43 -12.48 -2.91
CA ALA A 51 43.94 -13.31 -3.99
C ALA A 51 45.18 -14.11 -3.57
N GLN A 52 45.44 -15.18 -4.31
CA GLN A 52 46.66 -15.96 -4.19
C GLN A 52 47.35 -16.10 -5.55
N ILE A 53 48.65 -15.83 -5.59
CA ILE A 53 49.51 -15.99 -6.78
C ILE A 53 50.70 -16.85 -6.39
N ALA A 54 50.90 -17.99 -7.06
CA ALA A 54 51.98 -18.94 -6.75
C ALA A 54 52.07 -19.31 -5.25
N GLY A 55 50.92 -19.51 -4.59
CA GLY A 55 50.84 -19.83 -3.16
C GLY A 55 50.97 -18.63 -2.21
N ILE A 56 51.24 -17.43 -2.71
CA ILE A 56 51.38 -16.22 -1.89
C ILE A 56 50.03 -15.51 -1.80
N SER A 57 49.49 -15.37 -0.59
CA SER A 57 48.27 -14.60 -0.32
C SER A 57 48.53 -13.10 -0.26
N GLY A 58 47.56 -12.33 -0.74
CA GLY A 58 47.61 -10.88 -0.75
C GLY A 58 46.33 -10.26 -1.28
N LYS A 59 46.34 -8.94 -1.38
CA LYS A 59 45.25 -8.13 -1.94
C LYS A 59 45.57 -7.74 -3.37
N LEU A 60 44.68 -8.04 -4.30
CA LEU A 60 44.71 -7.51 -5.65
C LEU A 60 43.80 -6.28 -5.76
N VAL A 61 44.37 -5.19 -6.30
CA VAL A 61 43.66 -3.94 -6.56
C VAL A 61 43.81 -3.57 -8.03
N HIS A 62 42.71 -3.19 -8.66
CA HIS A 62 42.67 -2.58 -9.98
C HIS A 62 41.68 -1.41 -9.96
N GLN A 63 42.17 -0.19 -10.25
CA GLN A 63 41.40 1.06 -10.27
C GLN A 63 41.77 1.88 -11.51
N PRO A 64 41.31 1.49 -12.70
CA PRO A 64 41.75 2.10 -13.96
C PRO A 64 41.37 3.58 -14.06
N GLU A 65 40.32 4.02 -13.37
CA GLU A 65 39.82 5.39 -13.41
C GLU A 65 40.71 6.42 -12.69
N VAL A 66 41.65 5.98 -11.86
CA VAL A 66 42.54 6.87 -11.12
C VAL A 66 43.67 7.40 -12.03
N GLY A 67 43.94 6.74 -13.16
CA GLY A 67 45.04 7.10 -14.06
C GLY A 67 46.44 6.94 -13.44
N ASP A 68 46.53 6.43 -12.21
CA ASP A 68 47.76 6.15 -11.50
C ASP A 68 48.16 4.68 -11.72
N PRO A 69 49.27 4.39 -12.43
CA PRO A 69 49.76 3.03 -12.62
C PRO A 69 49.98 2.28 -11.30
N SER A 70 50.25 2.97 -10.18
CA SER A 70 50.40 2.38 -8.84
C SER A 70 49.09 1.80 -8.28
N LYS A 71 47.96 2.04 -8.96
CA LYS A 71 46.63 1.53 -8.61
C LYS A 71 46.04 0.62 -9.70
N THR A 72 46.78 0.37 -10.77
CA THR A 72 46.36 -0.47 -11.89
C THR A 72 47.03 -1.84 -11.80
N TRP A 73 46.26 -2.86 -11.43
CA TRP A 73 46.71 -4.25 -11.26
C TRP A 73 47.90 -4.39 -10.31
N VAL A 74 47.66 -4.06 -9.05
CA VAL A 74 48.66 -4.14 -7.99
C VAL A 74 48.31 -5.24 -7.01
N PHE A 75 49.25 -6.16 -6.81
CA PHE A 75 49.17 -7.19 -5.79
C PHE A 75 50.03 -6.80 -4.60
N THR A 76 49.45 -6.79 -3.41
CA THR A 76 50.15 -6.53 -2.14
C THR A 76 50.08 -7.77 -1.29
N ARG A 77 51.23 -8.40 -1.01
CA ARG A 77 51.25 -9.61 -0.16
C ARG A 77 50.82 -9.28 1.27
N ASP A 78 50.08 -10.17 1.90
CA ASP A 78 49.54 -9.94 3.25
C ASP A 78 50.62 -9.96 4.33
N SER A 79 51.69 -10.72 4.12
CA SER A 79 52.77 -10.90 5.09
C SER A 79 54.14 -10.99 4.43
N PRO A 80 55.21 -10.50 5.08
CA PRO A 80 56.57 -10.67 4.59
C PRO A 80 56.95 -12.13 4.37
N GLY A 81 57.87 -12.37 3.46
CA GLY A 81 58.40 -13.71 3.17
C GLY A 81 59.51 -13.65 2.12
N THR A 82 59.72 -14.76 1.42
CA THR A 82 60.77 -14.83 0.38
C THR A 82 60.34 -14.06 -0.86
N LYS A 83 61.31 -13.41 -1.52
CA LYS A 83 61.15 -12.83 -2.86
C LYS A 83 60.97 -13.96 -3.87
N THR A 84 59.91 -13.91 -4.67
CA THR A 84 59.54 -15.02 -5.57
C THR A 84 59.36 -14.51 -7.00
N ASN A 85 60.05 -15.16 -7.94
CA ASN A 85 59.83 -14.95 -9.38
C ASN A 85 58.69 -15.85 -9.85
N VAL A 86 57.72 -15.25 -10.53
CA VAL A 86 56.50 -15.93 -10.98
C VAL A 86 56.36 -15.73 -12.48
N SER A 87 56.12 -16.81 -13.22
CA SER A 87 56.01 -16.76 -14.67
C SER A 87 54.67 -16.19 -15.13
N THR A 88 54.65 -15.67 -16.36
CA THR A 88 53.41 -15.44 -17.11
C THR A 88 52.55 -16.71 -17.13
N TRP A 89 51.24 -16.55 -17.31
CA TRP A 89 50.23 -17.61 -17.20
C TRP A 89 50.06 -18.27 -15.83
N THR A 90 50.75 -17.80 -14.79
CA THR A 90 50.43 -18.24 -13.43
C THR A 90 49.03 -17.76 -13.04
N PRO A 91 48.15 -18.63 -12.51
CA PRO A 91 46.82 -18.23 -12.08
C PRO A 91 46.85 -17.20 -10.96
N ILE A 92 45.92 -16.25 -11.02
CA ILE A 92 45.58 -15.35 -9.93
C ILE A 92 44.30 -15.89 -9.29
N HIS A 93 44.42 -16.68 -8.23
CA HIS A 93 43.27 -17.31 -7.60
C HIS A 93 42.54 -16.32 -6.70
N SER A 94 41.23 -16.13 -6.90
CA SER A 94 40.40 -15.42 -5.92
C SER A 94 40.24 -16.25 -4.64
N LEU A 95 40.35 -15.58 -3.50
CA LEU A 95 40.05 -16.10 -2.16
C LEU A 95 38.67 -15.63 -1.65
N ASP A 96 38.00 -14.72 -2.38
CA ASP A 96 36.66 -14.20 -2.08
C ASP A 96 35.53 -15.01 -2.72
N LYS A 97 35.85 -16.18 -3.26
CA LYS A 97 34.87 -17.13 -3.80
C LYS A 97 33.88 -17.63 -2.74
N PRO A 98 32.67 -18.05 -3.13
CA PRO A 98 31.74 -18.75 -2.23
C PRO A 98 32.45 -19.87 -1.47
N ARG A 99 32.13 -20.03 -0.18
CA ARG A 99 32.75 -21.03 0.70
C ARG A 99 31.79 -22.20 0.96
N PRO A 100 32.28 -23.45 1.06
CA PRO A 100 31.44 -24.58 1.42
C PRO A 100 30.71 -24.36 2.75
N GLY A 101 29.41 -24.67 2.78
CA GLY A 101 28.57 -24.55 3.98
C GLY A 101 28.16 -23.11 4.35
N VAL A 102 28.53 -22.11 3.54
CA VAL A 102 28.22 -20.69 3.80
C VAL A 102 27.16 -20.18 2.83
N THR A 103 26.23 -19.38 3.35
CA THR A 103 25.21 -18.68 2.54
C THR A 103 25.82 -17.54 1.75
N SER A 104 25.40 -17.40 0.48
CA SER A 104 25.79 -16.26 -0.37
C SER A 104 24.63 -15.31 -0.60
N ILE A 105 24.91 -14.01 -0.52
CA ILE A 105 23.97 -12.93 -0.87
C ILE A 105 24.56 -12.20 -2.07
N PHE A 106 23.88 -12.25 -3.21
CA PHE A 106 24.33 -11.62 -4.44
C PHE A 106 23.61 -10.29 -4.65
N TRP A 107 24.32 -9.19 -4.38
CA TRP A 107 23.85 -7.84 -4.68
C TRP A 107 24.72 -7.23 -5.77
N VAL A 108 24.21 -7.27 -7.01
CA VAL A 108 24.99 -6.97 -8.22
C VAL A 108 24.19 -6.14 -9.21
N GLY A 109 24.89 -5.39 -10.08
CA GLY A 109 24.30 -4.76 -11.27
C GLY A 109 24.07 -3.25 -11.21
N SER A 110 24.15 -2.60 -10.04
CA SER A 110 23.93 -1.15 -9.94
C SER A 110 24.85 -0.33 -10.85
N ASN A 111 26.11 -0.77 -11.07
CA ASN A 111 27.10 0.00 -11.81
C ASN A 111 27.13 -0.25 -13.33
N ASN A 112 26.27 -1.12 -13.85
CA ASN A 112 26.21 -1.42 -15.29
C ASN A 112 24.78 -1.69 -15.76
N LEU A 113 23.83 -0.90 -15.24
CA LEU A 113 22.42 -0.94 -15.64
C LEU A 113 22.18 -0.67 -17.14
N GLY A 114 23.15 -0.06 -17.84
CA GLY A 114 23.11 0.10 -19.30
C GLY A 114 23.22 -1.22 -20.08
N ASP A 115 23.70 -2.30 -19.43
CA ASP A 115 23.84 -3.63 -20.03
C ASP A 115 23.14 -4.68 -19.15
N PRO A 116 21.80 -4.78 -19.22
CA PRO A 116 21.06 -5.74 -18.43
C PRO A 116 21.40 -7.19 -18.82
N ALA A 117 21.87 -7.47 -20.04
CA ALA A 117 22.25 -8.82 -20.44
C ALA A 117 23.49 -9.30 -19.67
N GLN A 118 24.50 -8.45 -19.57
CA GLN A 118 25.71 -8.74 -18.79
C GLN A 118 25.40 -8.94 -17.30
N VAL A 119 24.56 -8.08 -16.70
CA VAL A 119 24.15 -8.23 -15.29
C VAL A 119 23.51 -9.60 -15.05
N LYS A 120 22.59 -10.03 -15.93
CA LYS A 120 21.90 -11.32 -15.82
C LYS A 120 22.87 -12.50 -15.98
N ALA A 121 23.78 -12.40 -16.95
CA ALA A 121 24.79 -13.43 -17.21
C ALA A 121 25.73 -13.62 -16.02
N ASP A 122 26.26 -12.53 -15.47
CA ASP A 122 27.16 -12.57 -14.31
C ASP A 122 26.45 -13.11 -13.06
N THR A 123 25.24 -12.63 -12.79
CA THR A 123 24.43 -13.11 -11.66
C THR A 123 24.17 -14.61 -11.76
N THR A 124 23.84 -15.11 -12.96
CA THR A 124 23.63 -16.54 -13.20
C THR A 124 24.89 -17.35 -12.93
N ARG A 125 26.05 -16.87 -13.40
CA ARG A 125 27.33 -17.55 -13.17
C ARG A 125 27.73 -17.56 -11.69
N LEU A 126 27.53 -16.46 -10.98
CA LEU A 126 27.74 -16.35 -9.53
C LEU A 126 26.89 -17.37 -8.75
N VAL A 127 25.61 -17.48 -9.09
CA VAL A 127 24.71 -18.46 -8.49
C VAL A 127 25.15 -19.89 -8.81
N ASN A 128 25.56 -20.17 -10.05
CA ASN A 128 26.05 -21.50 -10.42
C ASN A 128 27.34 -21.88 -9.68
N LEU A 129 28.26 -20.91 -9.50
CA LEU A 129 29.47 -21.11 -8.71
C LEU A 129 29.15 -21.40 -7.24
N HIS A 130 28.17 -20.70 -6.65
CA HIS A 130 27.72 -21.04 -5.31
C HIS A 130 27.17 -22.47 -5.25
N LYS A 131 26.29 -22.85 -6.19
CA LYS A 131 25.71 -24.20 -6.23
C LYS A 131 26.74 -25.31 -6.40
N SER A 132 27.86 -25.05 -7.08
CA SER A 132 28.95 -26.03 -7.21
C SER A 132 29.86 -26.08 -5.98
N THR A 133 29.79 -25.08 -5.09
CA THR A 133 30.73 -24.94 -3.97
C THR A 133 30.07 -25.15 -2.60
N SER A 134 28.79 -24.82 -2.44
CA SER A 134 28.07 -24.83 -1.17
C SER A 134 26.67 -25.40 -1.35
N SER A 135 26.23 -26.17 -0.35
CA SER A 135 24.85 -26.65 -0.22
C SER A 135 23.96 -25.72 0.63
N ALA A 136 24.55 -24.69 1.25
CA ALA A 136 23.79 -23.70 2.02
C ALA A 136 22.86 -22.87 1.11
N PRO A 137 21.88 -22.13 1.66
CA PRO A 137 21.06 -21.24 0.86
C PRO A 137 21.86 -20.13 0.17
N TYR A 138 21.38 -19.67 -0.99
CA TYR A 138 21.78 -18.40 -1.60
C TYR A 138 20.57 -17.50 -1.83
N TYR A 139 20.84 -16.21 -1.98
CA TYR A 139 19.86 -15.17 -2.24
C TYR A 139 20.35 -14.18 -3.29
N VAL A 140 19.43 -13.62 -4.07
CA VAL A 140 19.72 -12.59 -5.08
C VAL A 140 18.93 -11.35 -4.72
N VAL A 141 19.62 -10.22 -4.59
CA VAL A 141 19.06 -8.96 -4.10
C VAL A 141 18.54 -8.15 -5.28
N GLN A 142 17.29 -7.68 -5.20
CA GLN A 142 16.80 -6.66 -6.11
C GLN A 142 17.71 -5.43 -6.10
N VAL A 143 17.97 -4.87 -7.27
CA VAL A 143 18.79 -3.67 -7.44
C VAL A 143 17.99 -2.43 -7.01
N PRO A 144 18.43 -1.70 -5.96
CA PRO A 144 17.82 -0.44 -5.56
C PRO A 144 17.95 0.64 -6.65
N PRO A 145 17.14 1.71 -6.60
CA PRO A 145 17.31 2.88 -7.46
C PRO A 145 18.75 3.39 -7.54
N ALA A 146 19.16 3.80 -8.73
CA ALA A 146 20.51 4.29 -9.02
C ALA A 146 20.48 5.32 -10.16
N TYR A 147 21.33 6.34 -10.06
CA TYR A 147 21.54 7.43 -11.03
C TYR A 147 20.33 8.33 -11.30
N GLY A 148 19.24 8.17 -10.57
CA GLY A 148 18.01 8.91 -10.78
C GLY A 148 16.80 8.13 -10.31
N GLY A 149 15.64 8.74 -10.47
CA GLY A 149 14.36 8.06 -10.36
C GLY A 149 13.96 7.41 -11.67
N ASP A 150 12.65 7.26 -11.84
CA ASP A 150 12.00 6.73 -13.03
C ASP A 150 12.21 7.61 -14.28
N GLU A 151 12.66 8.86 -14.10
CA GLU A 151 13.07 9.75 -15.17
C GLU A 151 14.39 9.33 -15.85
N HIS A 152 15.24 8.53 -15.20
CA HIS A 152 16.55 8.17 -15.75
C HIS A 152 16.45 7.03 -16.78
N PRO A 153 17.16 7.08 -17.94
CA PRO A 153 17.05 6.06 -18.99
C PRO A 153 17.28 4.62 -18.51
N ASN A 154 18.20 4.43 -17.56
CA ASN A 154 18.51 3.12 -16.99
C ASN A 154 17.47 2.60 -15.97
N ALA A 155 16.46 3.39 -15.58
CA ALA A 155 15.43 2.96 -14.65
C ALA A 155 14.60 1.79 -15.22
N ALA A 156 14.29 1.82 -16.52
CA ALA A 156 13.61 0.73 -17.21
C ALA A 156 14.45 -0.56 -17.18
N ASN A 157 15.77 -0.46 -17.42
CA ASN A 157 16.68 -1.60 -17.34
C ASN A 157 16.76 -2.18 -15.92
N ARG A 158 16.81 -1.32 -14.89
CA ARG A 158 16.76 -1.74 -13.49
C ARG A 158 15.47 -2.52 -13.18
N LYS A 159 14.31 -1.99 -13.58
CA LYS A 159 13.01 -2.67 -13.40
C LYS A 159 13.00 -4.02 -14.14
N ASN A 160 13.56 -4.07 -15.35
CA ASN A 160 13.72 -5.31 -16.11
C ASN A 160 14.62 -6.34 -15.42
N ILE A 161 15.74 -5.90 -14.84
CA ILE A 161 16.64 -6.76 -14.04
C ILE A 161 15.89 -7.28 -12.80
N ASN A 162 15.19 -6.43 -12.05
CA ASN A 162 14.47 -6.85 -10.85
C ASN A 162 13.32 -7.82 -11.17
N ALA A 163 12.58 -7.59 -12.25
CA ALA A 163 11.56 -8.51 -12.73
C ALA A 163 12.17 -9.88 -13.10
N TRP A 164 13.33 -9.88 -13.76
CA TRP A 164 14.06 -11.10 -14.08
C TRP A 164 14.60 -11.81 -12.83
N ILE A 165 15.13 -11.08 -11.85
CA ILE A 165 15.59 -11.66 -10.57
C ILE A 165 14.43 -12.40 -9.92
N LEU A 166 13.27 -11.73 -9.80
CA LEU A 166 12.09 -12.32 -9.19
C LEU A 166 11.59 -13.56 -9.96
N SER A 167 11.49 -13.48 -11.29
CA SER A 167 11.02 -14.62 -12.08
C SER A 167 11.99 -15.80 -12.07
N THR A 168 13.30 -15.55 -11.98
CA THR A 168 14.34 -16.58 -12.05
C THR A 168 14.62 -17.22 -10.69
N TYR A 169 14.61 -16.43 -9.61
CA TYR A 169 15.03 -16.87 -8.28
C TYR A 169 13.87 -16.95 -7.27
N GLY A 170 12.68 -16.46 -7.65
CA GLY A 170 11.44 -16.63 -6.88
C GLY A 170 11.61 -16.21 -5.42
N GLN A 171 11.31 -17.14 -4.52
CA GLN A 171 11.35 -16.90 -3.07
C GLN A 171 12.75 -16.62 -2.49
N ARG A 172 13.82 -16.88 -3.25
CA ARG A 172 15.21 -16.51 -2.89
C ARG A 172 15.56 -15.07 -3.26
N THR A 173 14.62 -14.33 -3.84
CA THR A 173 14.78 -12.91 -4.10
C THR A 173 14.62 -12.12 -2.82
N ILE A 174 15.60 -11.27 -2.51
CA ILE A 174 15.48 -10.29 -1.44
C ILE A 174 14.94 -8.98 -2.05
N PRO A 175 13.75 -8.51 -1.61
CA PRO A 175 13.14 -7.30 -2.16
C PRO A 175 13.72 -6.03 -1.54
N LEU A 176 15.04 -5.82 -1.66
CA LEU A 176 15.69 -4.65 -1.05
C LEU A 176 15.21 -3.33 -1.67
N ALA A 177 15.00 -3.30 -2.99
CA ALA A 177 14.51 -2.10 -3.67
C ALA A 177 13.10 -1.73 -3.18
N ASP A 178 12.21 -2.72 -3.05
CA ASP A 178 10.86 -2.52 -2.50
C ASP A 178 10.94 -2.11 -1.02
N TYR A 179 11.75 -2.78 -0.20
CA TYR A 179 11.91 -2.48 1.23
C TYR A 179 12.36 -1.04 1.51
N LEU A 180 13.33 -0.54 0.73
CA LEU A 180 13.84 0.82 0.91
C LEU A 180 12.74 1.88 0.72
N ALA A 181 11.75 1.62 -0.15
CA ALA A 181 10.63 2.52 -0.41
C ALA A 181 9.44 2.35 0.54
N ASN A 182 9.33 1.22 1.25
CA ASN A 182 8.10 0.85 1.99
C ASN A 182 8.33 0.52 3.47
N GLY A 183 9.54 0.54 4.00
CA GLY A 183 9.71 0.19 5.43
C GLY A 183 11.03 0.60 6.05
N ALA A 184 12.03 0.87 5.23
CA ALA A 184 13.36 1.22 5.72
C ALA A 184 13.37 2.47 6.62
N LEU A 185 12.55 3.49 6.35
CA LEU A 185 12.48 4.67 7.21
C LEU A 185 11.97 4.33 8.61
N GLN A 186 10.89 3.55 8.69
CA GLN A 186 10.35 3.12 9.98
C GLN A 186 11.34 2.25 10.75
N ASP A 187 11.97 1.28 10.09
CA ASP A 187 12.97 0.39 10.71
C ASP A 187 14.25 1.14 11.12
N ALA A 188 14.54 2.27 10.48
CA ALA A 188 15.59 3.20 10.87
C ALA A 188 15.17 4.13 12.03
N GLY A 189 13.93 4.06 12.51
CA GLY A 189 13.39 4.94 13.55
C GLY A 189 13.09 6.36 13.05
N LEU A 190 12.88 6.53 11.75
CA LEU A 190 12.61 7.82 11.12
C LEU A 190 11.12 7.99 10.83
N VAL A 191 10.65 9.23 10.97
CA VAL A 191 9.32 9.65 10.51
C VAL A 191 9.45 10.12 9.07
N PRO A 192 8.74 9.53 8.10
CA PRO A 192 8.81 9.95 6.70
C PRO A 192 8.44 11.41 6.49
N THR A 193 9.30 12.15 5.79
CA THR A 193 9.06 13.54 5.41
C THR A 193 8.35 13.63 4.04
N LEU A 194 7.87 14.82 3.68
CA LEU A 194 7.34 15.07 2.34
C LEU A 194 8.42 14.84 1.26
N GLU A 195 9.67 15.19 1.52
CA GLU A 195 10.78 14.96 0.58
C GLU A 195 11.07 13.46 0.39
N ASP A 196 10.94 12.66 1.44
CA ASP A 196 11.05 11.21 1.35
C ASP A 196 9.97 10.64 0.45
N ARG A 197 8.70 11.00 0.70
CA ARG A 197 7.56 10.55 -0.10
C ARG A 197 7.67 10.99 -1.56
N ASN A 198 8.10 12.23 -1.82
CA ASN A 198 8.32 12.72 -3.17
C ASN A 198 9.46 11.96 -3.89
N SER A 199 10.51 11.58 -3.16
CA SER A 199 11.62 10.78 -3.70
C SER A 199 11.16 9.36 -4.04
N ILE A 200 10.40 8.73 -3.15
CA ILE A 200 9.80 7.41 -3.35
C ILE A 200 8.85 7.43 -4.57
N ALA A 201 7.98 8.44 -4.66
CA ALA A 201 7.04 8.60 -5.78
C ALA A 201 7.75 8.79 -7.12
N ARG A 202 8.96 9.39 -7.11
CA ARG A 202 9.83 9.48 -8.29
C ARG A 202 10.59 8.19 -8.59
N GLY A 203 10.51 7.15 -7.76
CA GLY A 203 11.26 5.91 -7.92
C GLY A 203 12.73 5.99 -7.47
N VAL A 204 13.06 6.93 -6.58
CA VAL A 204 14.37 7.06 -5.91
C VAL A 204 14.29 6.48 -4.50
N ASN A 205 15.43 6.12 -3.91
CA ASN A 205 15.52 5.88 -2.47
C ASN A 205 14.94 7.07 -1.67
N PRO A 206 14.42 6.87 -0.45
CA PRO A 206 13.98 7.98 0.39
C PRO A 206 15.11 8.99 0.62
N ARG A 207 14.74 10.28 0.64
CA ARG A 207 15.67 11.41 0.76
C ARG A 207 16.58 11.30 1.97
N ALA A 208 16.06 10.82 3.10
CA ALA A 208 16.78 10.63 4.35
C ALA A 208 17.87 9.55 4.28
N LEU A 209 17.83 8.68 3.26
CA LEU A 209 18.79 7.58 3.10
C LEU A 209 19.91 7.89 2.10
N TRP A 210 19.86 9.03 1.40
CA TRP A 210 20.89 9.38 0.40
C TRP A 210 22.24 9.66 1.03
N MET A 211 23.31 9.29 0.34
CA MET A 211 24.68 9.67 0.72
C MET A 211 24.83 11.19 0.70
N SER A 212 24.36 11.84 -0.37
CA SER A 212 24.32 13.30 -0.49
C SER A 212 23.28 13.72 -1.53
N VAL A 213 23.01 15.02 -1.68
CA VAL A 213 22.15 15.53 -2.77
C VAL A 213 22.71 15.26 -4.17
N GLY A 214 24.03 15.07 -4.31
CA GLY A 214 24.68 14.70 -5.56
C GLY A 214 24.85 13.19 -5.75
N ASP A 215 24.54 12.40 -4.73
CA ASP A 215 24.70 10.94 -4.73
C ASP A 215 23.50 10.28 -4.06
N LEU A 216 22.46 10.08 -4.88
CA LEU A 216 21.23 9.37 -4.53
C LEU A 216 21.29 7.85 -4.82
N THR A 217 22.42 7.38 -5.39
CA THR A 217 22.66 5.95 -5.65
C THR A 217 23.19 5.27 -4.40
N HIS A 218 24.25 5.86 -3.81
CA HIS A 218 24.79 5.35 -2.56
C HIS A 218 23.94 5.82 -1.40
N MET A 219 23.87 4.98 -0.37
CA MET A 219 23.19 5.30 0.87
C MET A 219 24.14 5.94 1.86
N ASN A 220 23.63 6.76 2.77
CA ASN A 220 24.40 7.19 3.94
C ASN A 220 24.53 6.04 4.96
N SER A 221 25.17 6.33 6.10
CA SER A 221 25.36 5.35 7.19
C SER A 221 24.04 4.76 7.69
N THR A 222 22.97 5.56 7.81
CA THR A 222 21.64 5.08 8.22
C THR A 222 21.06 4.12 7.20
N GLY A 223 21.09 4.47 5.91
CA GLY A 223 20.59 3.62 4.83
C GLY A 223 21.35 2.29 4.72
N TYR A 224 22.68 2.31 4.79
CA TYR A 224 23.46 1.06 4.81
C TYR A 224 23.21 0.23 6.07
N ALA A 225 23.08 0.87 7.24
CA ALA A 225 22.81 0.15 8.48
C ALA A 225 21.45 -0.56 8.44
N VAL A 226 20.40 0.11 7.96
CA VAL A 226 19.07 -0.49 7.87
C VAL A 226 18.99 -1.56 6.78
N ALA A 227 19.61 -1.33 5.61
CA ALA A 227 19.72 -2.35 4.57
C ALA A 227 20.48 -3.60 5.07
N ALA A 228 21.60 -3.42 5.76
CA ALA A 228 22.37 -4.54 6.30
C ALA A 228 21.58 -5.35 7.34
N LYS A 229 20.87 -4.69 8.26
CA LYS A 229 19.97 -5.35 9.22
C LYS A 229 18.87 -6.13 8.50
N TYR A 230 18.26 -5.54 7.48
CA TYR A 230 17.24 -6.19 6.68
C TYR A 230 17.78 -7.45 5.99
N LEU A 231 18.90 -7.35 5.26
CA LEU A 231 19.56 -8.49 4.62
C LEU A 231 19.90 -9.60 5.62
N ALA A 232 20.48 -9.23 6.77
CA ALA A 232 20.84 -10.19 7.81
C ALA A 232 19.61 -10.89 8.40
N SER A 233 18.53 -10.16 8.69
CA SER A 233 17.27 -10.74 9.19
C SER A 233 16.62 -11.67 8.17
N PHE A 234 16.59 -11.27 6.89
CA PHE A 234 16.01 -12.07 5.83
C PHE A 234 16.69 -13.45 5.74
N VAL A 235 18.02 -13.48 5.80
CA VAL A 235 18.78 -14.73 5.77
C VAL A 235 18.65 -15.53 7.06
N ARG A 236 18.86 -14.89 8.21
CA ARG A 236 18.80 -15.55 9.52
C ARG A 236 17.44 -16.21 9.76
N ASP A 237 16.37 -15.53 9.40
CA ASP A 237 15.00 -15.96 9.68
C ASP A 237 14.44 -16.87 8.57
N GLY A 238 15.24 -17.18 7.55
CA GLY A 238 14.83 -18.03 6.42
C GLY A 238 13.66 -17.44 5.63
N ASN A 239 13.60 -16.11 5.53
CA ASN A 239 12.48 -15.40 4.94
C ASN A 239 12.38 -15.64 3.42
N THR A 240 11.20 -15.33 2.86
CA THR A 240 10.91 -15.47 1.45
C THR A 240 10.48 -14.14 0.84
N TYR A 241 10.63 -13.99 -0.49
CA TYR A 241 10.17 -12.79 -1.19
C TYR A 241 8.71 -12.47 -0.85
N SER A 242 7.81 -13.45 -0.97
CA SER A 242 6.38 -13.23 -0.74
C SER A 242 6.05 -12.84 0.70
N ALA A 243 6.72 -13.45 1.69
CA ALA A 243 6.53 -13.08 3.09
C ALA A 243 7.08 -11.68 3.40
N ALA A 244 8.19 -11.29 2.78
CA ALA A 244 8.76 -9.95 2.92
C ALA A 244 7.89 -8.86 2.29
N ILE A 245 7.29 -9.10 1.10
CA ILE A 245 6.36 -8.15 0.48
C ILE A 245 5.06 -8.03 1.28
N LYS A 246 4.53 -9.14 1.78
CA LYS A 246 3.30 -9.17 2.59
C LYS A 246 3.39 -8.29 3.84
N ARG A 247 4.60 -8.04 4.34
CA ARG A 247 4.83 -7.11 5.45
C ARG A 247 4.29 -5.70 5.16
N PHE A 248 4.21 -5.29 3.90
CA PHE A 248 3.76 -3.96 3.49
C PHE A 248 2.25 -3.89 3.22
N ASP A 249 1.51 -5.00 3.30
CA ASP A 249 0.07 -5.01 3.04
C ASP A 249 -0.67 -4.02 3.94
N ALA A 250 -1.70 -3.38 3.41
CA ALA A 250 -2.59 -2.59 4.23
C ALA A 250 -3.29 -3.48 5.28
N THR A 251 -3.68 -2.88 6.40
CA THR A 251 -4.49 -3.51 7.43
C THR A 251 -5.75 -2.69 7.65
N SER A 252 -6.87 -3.37 7.86
CA SER A 252 -8.17 -2.73 8.09
C SER A 252 -9.05 -3.56 9.01
N THR A 253 -9.74 -2.88 9.92
CA THR A 253 -10.85 -3.47 10.70
C THR A 253 -12.16 -2.93 10.17
N PHE A 254 -13.24 -3.69 10.32
CA PHE A 254 -14.55 -3.31 9.78
C PHE A 254 -15.67 -3.58 10.78
N ASN A 255 -16.36 -2.51 11.17
CA ASN A 255 -17.54 -2.52 12.03
C ASN A 255 -18.72 -1.83 11.35
N VAL A 256 -19.93 -2.29 11.67
CA VAL A 256 -21.19 -1.72 11.20
C VAL A 256 -22.12 -1.59 12.39
N ALA A 257 -22.73 -0.42 12.56
CA ALA A 257 -23.78 -0.16 13.51
C ALA A 257 -25.05 0.31 12.77
N VAL A 258 -26.20 -0.20 13.17
CA VAL A 258 -27.51 0.14 12.59
C VAL A 258 -28.34 0.88 13.63
N ASN A 259 -28.90 2.03 13.26
CA ASN A 259 -29.84 2.80 14.07
C ASN A 259 -30.96 3.36 13.16
N GLY A 260 -32.10 2.67 13.15
CA GLY A 260 -33.15 2.93 12.17
C GLY A 260 -32.60 2.83 10.74
N PRO A 261 -32.85 3.82 9.86
CA PRO A 261 -32.31 3.82 8.50
C PRO A 261 -30.82 4.20 8.45
N ARG A 262 -30.22 4.67 9.55
CA ARG A 262 -28.82 5.11 9.57
C ARG A 262 -27.89 3.96 9.85
N VAL A 263 -26.98 3.71 8.93
CA VAL A 263 -25.92 2.71 9.04
C VAL A 263 -24.58 3.40 9.14
N THR A 264 -23.88 3.23 10.26
CA THR A 264 -22.53 3.73 10.46
C THR A 264 -21.53 2.62 10.23
N VAL A 265 -20.70 2.79 9.20
CA VAL A 265 -19.55 1.94 8.87
C VAL A 265 -18.31 2.58 9.45
N SER A 266 -17.55 1.85 10.27
CA SER A 266 -16.37 2.39 10.96
C SER A 266 -15.27 1.35 11.16
N GLY A 267 -14.07 1.83 11.47
CA GLY A 267 -12.94 0.98 11.78
C GLY A 267 -11.63 1.75 11.80
N HIS A 268 -10.53 1.00 11.74
CA HIS A 268 -9.19 1.52 11.49
C HIS A 268 -8.66 0.99 10.16
N ALA A 269 -7.86 1.80 9.46
CA ALA A 269 -7.13 1.40 8.27
C ALA A 269 -5.78 2.11 8.18
N PHE A 270 -4.71 1.35 7.91
CA PHE A 270 -3.34 1.85 7.77
C PHE A 270 -2.53 0.96 6.82
N ASP A 271 -1.43 1.51 6.29
CA ASP A 271 -0.57 0.84 5.33
C ASP A 271 0.84 0.70 5.89
N HIS A 272 1.39 -0.51 5.87
CA HIS A 272 2.71 -0.78 6.43
C HIS A 272 3.86 -0.21 5.58
N SER A 273 3.57 0.31 4.38
CA SER A 273 4.51 1.04 3.53
C SER A 273 4.91 2.41 4.11
N ASP A 274 3.98 3.08 4.79
CA ASP A 274 4.21 4.29 5.60
C ASP A 274 3.09 4.43 6.64
N LEU A 275 3.37 3.98 7.87
CA LEU A 275 2.42 4.05 8.99
C LEU A 275 2.09 5.48 9.46
N TYR A 276 2.73 6.52 8.93
CA TYR A 276 2.38 7.90 9.28
C TYR A 276 1.40 8.53 8.29
N GLN A 277 1.13 7.85 7.17
CA GLN A 277 0.21 8.31 6.14
C GLN A 277 -1.16 7.65 6.31
N SER A 278 -2.21 8.48 6.40
CA SER A 278 -3.60 8.01 6.31
C SER A 278 -3.92 7.52 4.90
N ILE A 279 -4.82 6.54 4.78
CA ILE A 279 -5.18 5.91 3.50
C ILE A 279 -6.66 6.03 3.19
N ASN A 280 -7.00 5.85 1.91
CA ASN A 280 -8.38 5.78 1.45
C ASN A 280 -9.03 4.46 1.89
N VAL A 281 -10.31 4.54 2.23
CA VAL A 281 -11.15 3.38 2.52
C VAL A 281 -12.33 3.39 1.55
N GLY A 282 -12.40 2.37 0.71
CA GLY A 282 -13.57 2.11 -0.12
C GLY A 282 -14.64 1.39 0.68
N ILE A 283 -15.90 1.75 0.48
CA ILE A 283 -17.06 1.13 1.11
C ILE A 283 -18.06 0.80 0.00
N THR A 284 -18.48 -0.46 -0.09
CA THR A 284 -19.57 -0.83 -1.02
C THR A 284 -20.83 -1.21 -0.26
N VAL A 285 -21.98 -0.79 -0.76
CA VAL A 285 -23.30 -1.22 -0.31
C VAL A 285 -24.03 -1.80 -1.51
N ASP A 286 -24.32 -3.10 -1.47
CA ASP A 286 -24.93 -3.85 -2.57
C ASP A 286 -24.22 -3.65 -3.92
N GLY A 287 -22.89 -3.49 -3.87
CA GLY A 287 -22.04 -3.24 -5.03
C GLY A 287 -21.90 -1.77 -5.42
N ALA A 288 -22.70 -0.85 -4.87
CA ALA A 288 -22.55 0.59 -5.11
C ALA A 288 -21.37 1.17 -4.30
N TRP A 289 -20.49 1.92 -4.96
CA TRP A 289 -19.24 2.42 -4.38
C TRP A 289 -19.40 3.73 -3.63
N ASN A 290 -18.76 3.80 -2.46
CA ASN A 290 -18.55 4.97 -1.63
C ASN A 290 -17.08 5.01 -1.18
N ALA A 291 -16.60 6.17 -0.75
CA ALA A 291 -15.24 6.31 -0.23
C ALA A 291 -15.21 7.23 0.99
N THR A 292 -14.28 6.94 1.89
CA THR A 292 -13.93 7.78 3.03
C THR A 292 -12.40 7.72 3.23
N PHE A 293 -11.91 8.46 4.21
CA PHE A 293 -10.49 8.54 4.52
C PHE A 293 -10.24 8.09 5.96
N ALA A 294 -9.14 7.39 6.19
CA ALA A 294 -8.76 6.90 7.51
C ALA A 294 -7.96 7.95 8.28
N ASP A 295 -8.53 9.13 8.50
CA ASP A 295 -7.90 10.26 9.17
C ASP A 295 -8.51 10.59 10.53
N LEU A 296 -9.39 9.76 11.08
CA LEU A 296 -9.90 9.98 12.44
C LEU A 296 -8.86 9.52 13.48
N PRO A 297 -8.89 10.09 14.70
CA PRO A 297 -7.98 9.68 15.77
C PRO A 297 -8.05 8.18 16.07
N SER A 298 -6.88 7.56 16.31
CA SER A 298 -6.73 6.13 16.58
C SER A 298 -5.74 5.89 17.73
N ARG A 299 -5.96 6.56 18.86
CA ARG A 299 -5.03 6.56 20.02
C ARG A 299 -4.73 5.15 20.55
N ASN A 300 -5.67 4.22 20.38
CA ASN A 300 -5.52 2.81 20.73
C ASN A 300 -4.46 2.07 19.92
N LEU A 301 -4.09 2.53 18.72
CA LEU A 301 -3.11 1.87 17.86
C LEU A 301 -1.65 2.21 18.20
N TYR A 302 -1.40 3.34 18.88
CA TYR A 302 -0.05 3.78 19.23
C TYR A 302 0.69 2.74 20.09
N ALA A 303 0.00 2.11 21.03
CA ALA A 303 0.56 1.05 21.90
C ALA A 303 1.01 -0.20 21.12
N TYR A 304 0.53 -0.37 19.88
CA TYR A 304 0.89 -1.46 18.97
C TYR A 304 1.93 -1.02 17.93
N GLY A 305 2.55 0.15 18.09
CA GLY A 305 3.59 0.65 17.18
C GLY A 305 3.06 1.25 15.88
N VAL A 306 1.76 1.58 15.82
CA VAL A 306 1.12 2.25 14.67
C VAL A 306 0.80 3.69 15.08
N PRO A 307 1.68 4.65 14.77
CA PRO A 307 1.48 6.07 15.06
C PRO A 307 0.41 6.68 14.14
N GLY A 308 0.08 7.97 14.30
CA GLY A 308 -0.77 8.68 13.33
C GLY A 308 -2.29 8.52 13.54
N ARG A 309 -3.04 8.94 12.52
CA ARG A 309 -4.51 8.93 12.48
C ARG A 309 -4.93 7.89 11.46
N HIS A 310 -5.67 6.89 11.92
CA HIS A 310 -6.04 5.72 11.13
C HIS A 310 -7.48 5.28 11.35
N GLY A 311 -8.29 6.01 12.13
CA GLY A 311 -9.71 5.72 12.26
C GLY A 311 -10.49 6.19 11.02
N TYR A 312 -11.58 5.53 10.69
CA TYR A 312 -12.55 6.00 9.70
C TYR A 312 -13.97 5.78 10.19
N SER A 313 -14.91 6.61 9.73
CA SER A 313 -16.34 6.46 10.01
C SER A 313 -17.16 7.16 8.93
N MET A 314 -18.13 6.45 8.35
CA MET A 314 -19.07 6.97 7.37
C MET A 314 -20.48 6.53 7.75
N THR A 315 -21.45 7.45 7.73
CA THR A 315 -22.86 7.12 7.96
C THR A 315 -23.64 7.23 6.66
N LEU A 316 -24.38 6.18 6.34
CA LEU A 316 -25.23 6.05 5.17
C LEU A 316 -26.68 5.91 5.63
N SER A 317 -27.62 6.40 4.83
CA SER A 317 -29.04 6.10 5.02
C SER A 317 -29.46 5.03 4.02
N LEU A 318 -29.91 3.89 4.50
CA LEU A 318 -30.31 2.76 3.69
C LEU A 318 -31.82 2.55 3.77
N ALA A 319 -32.41 2.03 2.69
CA ALA A 319 -33.82 1.67 2.65
C ALA A 319 -34.09 0.44 3.55
N PRO A 320 -35.35 0.17 3.90
CA PRO A 320 -35.70 -1.09 4.56
C PRO A 320 -35.31 -2.30 3.70
N GLY A 321 -34.79 -3.34 4.34
CA GLY A 321 -34.35 -4.57 3.69
C GLY A 321 -32.95 -5.03 4.09
N ALA A 322 -32.49 -6.11 3.45
CA ALA A 322 -31.14 -6.64 3.66
C ALA A 322 -30.15 -5.93 2.74
N HIS A 323 -29.03 -5.47 3.32
CA HIS A 323 -27.95 -4.78 2.62
C HIS A 323 -26.62 -5.46 2.91
N LYS A 324 -25.85 -5.76 1.85
CA LYS A 324 -24.48 -6.29 1.96
C LYS A 324 -23.47 -5.16 1.89
N ILE A 325 -22.66 -5.03 2.94
CA ILE A 325 -21.66 -3.98 3.08
C ILE A 325 -20.26 -4.59 3.10
N CYS A 326 -19.37 -4.09 2.24
CA CYS A 326 -17.96 -4.46 2.23
C CYS A 326 -17.08 -3.22 2.40
N THR A 327 -15.86 -3.40 2.87
CA THR A 327 -14.85 -2.34 2.93
C THR A 327 -13.55 -2.80 2.30
N VAL A 328 -12.75 -1.85 1.83
CA VAL A 328 -11.38 -2.08 1.37
C VAL A 328 -10.48 -0.96 1.90
N ALA A 329 -9.40 -1.32 2.58
CA ALA A 329 -8.29 -0.39 2.78
C ALA A 329 -7.46 -0.35 1.51
N VAL A 330 -7.42 0.82 0.88
CA VAL A 330 -6.69 1.04 -0.37
C VAL A 330 -5.25 1.33 -0.01
N GLY A 331 -4.48 0.24 0.13
CA GLY A 331 -3.04 0.31 0.31
C GLY A 331 -2.29 0.91 -0.89
N PHE A 332 -1.03 1.24 -0.68
CA PHE A 332 -0.11 1.78 -1.67
C PHE A 332 1.27 1.12 -1.56
N GLY A 333 2.19 1.52 -2.45
CA GLY A 333 3.55 0.99 -2.42
C GLY A 333 3.63 -0.46 -2.88
N ALA A 334 4.45 -1.27 -2.21
CA ALA A 334 4.67 -2.68 -2.57
C ALA A 334 3.63 -3.65 -1.97
N GLY A 335 2.84 -3.19 -1.00
CA GLY A 335 1.81 -3.99 -0.34
C GLY A 335 0.52 -4.13 -1.13
N GLN A 336 -0.34 -5.05 -0.70
CA GLN A 336 -1.68 -5.24 -1.25
C GLN A 336 -2.73 -4.42 -0.48
N HIS A 337 -3.86 -4.16 -1.16
CA HIS A 337 -5.09 -3.72 -0.49
C HIS A 337 -5.61 -4.80 0.45
N HIS A 338 -6.34 -4.39 1.49
CA HIS A 338 -6.95 -5.31 2.44
C HIS A 338 -8.47 -5.26 2.41
N TYR A 339 -9.09 -6.44 2.33
CA TYR A 339 -10.52 -6.64 2.18
C TYR A 339 -11.07 -7.43 3.38
N PRO A 340 -11.51 -6.76 4.46
CA PRO A 340 -12.21 -7.43 5.54
C PRO A 340 -13.47 -8.16 5.03
N PRO A 341 -13.90 -9.26 5.67
CA PRO A 341 -15.13 -9.96 5.29
C PRO A 341 -16.33 -9.02 5.28
N CYS A 342 -17.12 -9.06 4.20
CA CYS A 342 -18.36 -8.28 4.10
C CYS A 342 -19.35 -8.66 5.21
N LYS A 343 -20.18 -7.70 5.62
CA LYS A 343 -21.26 -7.90 6.60
C LYS A 343 -22.60 -7.63 5.93
N THR A 344 -23.57 -8.49 6.21
CA THR A 344 -24.98 -8.22 5.84
C THR A 344 -25.67 -7.63 7.04
N VAL A 345 -26.38 -6.52 6.83
CA VAL A 345 -27.25 -5.90 7.84
C VAL A 345 -28.69 -5.89 7.35
N HIS A 346 -29.62 -5.87 8.28
CA HIS A 346 -31.05 -5.71 7.98
C HIS A 346 -31.54 -4.38 8.54
N ILE A 347 -32.24 -3.63 7.71
CA ILE A 347 -32.85 -2.35 8.06
C ILE A 347 -34.34 -2.59 8.15
N GLU A 348 -34.87 -2.44 9.36
CA GLU A 348 -36.29 -2.58 9.61
C GLU A 348 -37.08 -1.47 8.92
N ALA A 349 -38.27 -1.80 8.44
CA ALA A 349 -39.22 -0.79 8.00
C ALA A 349 -39.70 0.04 9.19
N SER A 350 -39.83 1.36 9.01
CA SER A 350 -40.54 2.19 9.98
C SER A 350 -41.97 1.68 10.13
N ALA A 351 -42.49 1.75 11.36
CA ALA A 351 -43.91 1.51 11.59
C ALA A 351 -44.75 2.49 10.75
N ALA A 352 -45.85 2.01 10.18
CA ALA A 352 -46.74 2.83 9.37
C ALA A 352 -47.32 4.00 10.20
N PRO A 353 -47.51 5.19 9.60
CA PRO A 353 -48.24 6.27 10.24
C PRO A 353 -49.59 5.82 10.78
N VAL A 354 -50.02 6.39 11.89
CA VAL A 354 -51.35 6.16 12.45
C VAL A 354 -52.11 7.47 12.51
N GLY A 355 -53.42 7.40 12.45
CA GLY A 355 -54.27 8.59 12.46
C GLY A 355 -55.74 8.27 12.23
N ASP A 356 -56.54 9.31 12.25
CA ASP A 356 -57.96 9.26 11.93
C ASP A 356 -58.39 10.58 11.27
N VAL A 357 -59.49 10.54 10.53
CA VAL A 357 -60.07 11.69 9.84
C VAL A 357 -61.57 11.77 10.12
N ALA A 358 -62.06 12.99 10.30
CA ALA A 358 -63.47 13.32 10.47
C ALA A 358 -63.88 14.47 9.55
N ILE A 359 -65.19 14.64 9.39
CA ILE A 359 -65.80 15.70 8.59
C ILE A 359 -66.86 16.44 9.42
N ALA A 360 -66.92 17.76 9.26
CA ALA A 360 -67.99 18.60 9.80
C ALA A 360 -68.56 19.52 8.71
N ASN A 361 -69.77 20.04 8.97
CA ASN A 361 -70.35 21.10 8.15
C ASN A 361 -69.62 22.42 8.44
N GLY A 362 -69.30 23.17 7.40
CA GLY A 362 -68.79 24.53 7.53
C GLY A 362 -69.91 25.55 7.79
N ASN A 363 -69.55 26.83 7.78
CA ASN A 363 -70.45 27.95 8.04
C ASN A 363 -71.51 28.22 6.96
N ASN A 364 -71.47 27.48 5.83
CA ASN A 364 -72.47 27.52 4.78
C ASN A 364 -72.74 26.11 4.23
N SER A 365 -73.87 25.92 3.54
CA SER A 365 -74.36 24.59 3.11
C SER A 365 -73.47 23.86 2.10
N ARG A 366 -72.52 24.56 1.46
CA ARG A 366 -71.61 23.99 0.45
C ARG A 366 -70.20 23.71 1.00
N LEU A 367 -69.89 24.21 2.20
CA LEU A 367 -68.57 24.10 2.80
C LEU A 367 -68.50 22.87 3.72
N LYS A 368 -67.43 22.09 3.58
CA LYS A 368 -67.10 21.01 4.50
C LYS A 368 -65.72 21.23 5.10
N GLN A 369 -65.61 20.92 6.38
CA GLN A 369 -64.36 20.93 7.12
C GLN A 369 -63.89 19.50 7.30
N PHE A 370 -62.61 19.28 7.04
CA PHE A 370 -61.88 18.04 7.18
C PHE A 370 -60.86 18.24 8.28
N TYR A 371 -60.93 17.41 9.31
CA TYR A 371 -60.02 17.52 10.43
C TYR A 371 -59.69 16.15 10.96
N GLY A 372 -58.58 16.05 11.66
CA GLY A 372 -58.14 14.79 12.22
C GLY A 372 -56.77 14.93 12.84
N TRP A 373 -56.12 13.80 13.01
CA TRP A 373 -54.76 13.74 13.51
C TRP A 373 -54.00 12.62 12.84
N THR A 374 -52.68 12.75 12.83
CA THR A 374 -51.79 11.67 12.47
C THR A 374 -50.41 11.87 13.07
N TYR A 375 -49.72 10.78 13.40
CA TYR A 375 -48.32 10.80 13.83
C TYR A 375 -47.58 9.55 13.35
N ALA A 376 -46.26 9.64 13.27
CA ALA A 376 -45.39 8.50 12.98
C ALA A 376 -45.03 7.78 14.30
N PRO A 377 -45.36 6.49 14.48
CA PRO A 377 -44.97 5.75 15.68
C PRO A 377 -43.45 5.64 15.86
N GLY A 378 -42.68 5.69 14.77
CA GLY A 378 -41.21 5.67 14.81
C GLY A 378 -40.56 6.98 15.28
N ASP A 379 -41.24 8.11 15.14
CA ASP A 379 -40.79 9.41 15.63
C ASP A 379 -41.99 10.27 16.07
N HIS A 380 -42.29 10.23 17.36
CA HIS A 380 -43.44 10.94 17.93
C HIS A 380 -43.32 12.46 17.81
N ARG A 381 -42.17 13.05 17.44
CA ARG A 381 -42.02 14.50 17.26
C ARG A 381 -42.22 14.96 15.83
N LEU A 382 -42.33 14.03 14.88
CA LEU A 382 -42.46 14.35 13.47
C LEU A 382 -43.92 14.68 13.12
N ASN A 383 -44.16 15.90 12.66
CA ASN A 383 -45.44 16.31 12.08
C ASN A 383 -45.56 15.80 10.64
N LEU A 384 -46.59 15.00 10.36
CA LEU A 384 -46.77 14.41 9.04
C LEU A 384 -47.60 15.30 8.09
N PRO A 385 -47.23 15.41 6.81
CA PRO A 385 -48.13 15.84 5.75
C PRO A 385 -49.32 14.89 5.58
N VAL A 386 -50.51 15.44 5.35
CA VAL A 386 -51.75 14.71 5.06
C VAL A 386 -52.25 15.11 3.68
N ALA A 387 -52.25 14.18 2.74
CA ALA A 387 -52.88 14.38 1.43
C ALA A 387 -54.39 14.23 1.55
N ILE A 388 -55.12 15.22 1.03
CA ILE A 388 -56.57 15.20 0.88
C ILE A 388 -56.91 14.83 -0.55
N ILE A 389 -57.73 13.79 -0.70
CA ILE A 389 -58.19 13.25 -1.97
C ILE A 389 -59.71 13.39 -1.99
N VAL A 390 -60.26 14.01 -3.02
CA VAL A 390 -61.69 14.22 -3.20
C VAL A 390 -62.13 13.53 -4.46
N ASP A 391 -63.19 12.71 -4.38
CA ASP A 391 -63.78 12.00 -5.52
C ASP A 391 -62.72 11.22 -6.34
N GLY A 392 -61.77 10.61 -5.63
CA GLY A 392 -60.65 9.86 -6.22
C GLY A 392 -59.54 10.71 -6.84
N LYS A 393 -59.60 12.04 -6.75
CA LYS A 393 -58.60 12.96 -7.31
C LYS A 393 -57.84 13.68 -6.21
N TRP A 394 -56.54 13.89 -6.46
CA TRP A 394 -55.71 14.71 -5.57
C TRP A 394 -56.28 16.12 -5.47
N HIS A 395 -56.41 16.64 -4.25
CA HIS A 395 -56.94 17.98 -4.00
C HIS A 395 -55.84 18.92 -3.48
N HIS A 396 -55.25 18.61 -2.31
CA HIS A 396 -54.08 19.31 -1.77
C HIS A 396 -53.41 18.48 -0.66
N VAL A 397 -52.35 19.03 -0.04
CA VAL A 397 -51.70 18.50 1.16
C VAL A 397 -51.76 19.52 2.30
N THR A 398 -52.11 19.08 3.51
CA THR A 398 -52.11 19.91 4.73
C THR A 398 -51.21 19.28 5.79
N PRO A 399 -50.37 20.04 6.51
CA PRO A 399 -49.52 19.48 7.54
C PRO A 399 -50.26 19.28 8.86
N ALA A 400 -50.05 18.14 9.53
CA ALA A 400 -50.57 17.88 10.87
C ALA A 400 -49.76 18.60 11.96
N ARG A 401 -49.93 19.93 12.06
CA ARG A 401 -49.17 20.83 12.95
C ARG A 401 -50.01 21.53 14.02
N ASP A 402 -51.31 21.27 14.04
CA ASP A 402 -52.23 21.89 14.98
C ASP A 402 -52.21 21.18 16.35
N PRO A 403 -52.54 21.88 17.45
CA PRO A 403 -52.56 21.29 18.78
C PRO A 403 -53.43 20.05 18.87
N SER A 404 -52.86 18.98 19.43
CA SER A 404 -53.50 17.67 19.58
C SER A 404 -53.45 17.19 21.03
N SER A 405 -53.89 18.03 21.97
CA SER A 405 -53.82 17.74 23.43
C SER A 405 -54.59 16.49 23.86
N TYR A 406 -55.46 15.95 23.01
CA TYR A 406 -56.19 14.71 23.21
C TYR A 406 -55.37 13.44 22.95
N LEU A 407 -54.21 13.53 22.28
CA LEU A 407 -53.33 12.39 22.03
C LEU A 407 -52.38 12.16 23.23
N SER A 408 -52.86 11.39 24.21
CA SER A 408 -52.06 11.02 25.39
C SER A 408 -50.81 10.24 25.01
N GLY A 409 -49.64 10.64 25.54
CA GLY A 409 -48.36 9.95 25.32
C GLY A 409 -47.63 10.27 24.01
N VAL A 410 -48.25 11.03 23.10
CA VAL A 410 -47.63 11.49 21.84
C VAL A 410 -47.11 12.92 22.03
N LYS A 411 -45.81 13.14 21.79
CA LYS A 411 -45.17 14.44 22.07
C LYS A 411 -45.34 15.40 20.89
N GLY A 412 -45.96 16.56 21.10
CA GLY A 412 -46.05 17.61 20.10
C GLY A 412 -47.45 17.75 19.50
N ASN A 413 -47.54 18.57 18.46
CA ASN A 413 -48.78 18.82 17.73
C ASN A 413 -48.92 17.84 16.58
N HIS A 414 -50.09 17.24 16.40
CA HIS A 414 -50.33 16.19 15.42
C HIS A 414 -51.73 16.26 14.80
N ALA A 415 -52.47 17.36 15.03
CA ALA A 415 -53.76 17.57 14.41
C ALA A 415 -53.60 18.30 13.06
N PHE A 416 -54.52 18.06 12.15
CA PHE A 416 -54.64 18.82 10.90
C PHE A 416 -56.08 19.29 10.73
N TRP A 417 -56.23 20.39 10.00
CA TRP A 417 -57.51 20.90 9.55
C TRP A 417 -57.40 21.44 8.12
N SER A 418 -58.49 21.33 7.38
CA SER A 418 -58.69 21.91 6.05
C SER A 418 -60.18 22.11 5.80
N GLU A 419 -60.54 22.96 4.86
CA GLU A 419 -61.91 23.05 4.35
C GLU A 419 -61.95 23.16 2.84
N ALA A 420 -63.08 22.77 2.24
CA ALA A 420 -63.34 22.94 0.82
C ALA A 420 -64.83 23.11 0.54
N ALA A 421 -65.14 23.88 -0.51
CA ALA A 421 -66.49 24.06 -1.00
C ALA A 421 -66.79 23.09 -2.14
N PHE A 422 -68.01 22.56 -2.16
CA PHE A 422 -68.44 21.51 -3.09
C PHE A 422 -69.71 21.92 -3.84
N SER A 423 -69.84 21.43 -5.07
CA SER A 423 -71.10 21.49 -5.81
C SER A 423 -72.17 20.60 -5.14
N PRO A 424 -73.47 20.84 -5.37
CA PRO A 424 -74.51 19.88 -4.99
C PRO A 424 -74.23 18.49 -5.59
N GLY A 425 -74.34 17.44 -4.77
CA GLY A 425 -73.99 16.08 -5.17
C GLY A 425 -73.47 15.20 -4.03
N LYS A 426 -73.20 13.94 -4.37
CA LYS A 426 -72.49 13.00 -3.50
C LYS A 426 -71.00 13.18 -3.71
N HIS A 427 -70.25 13.25 -2.62
CA HIS A 427 -68.81 13.40 -2.63
C HIS A 427 -68.16 12.44 -1.62
N THR A 428 -66.93 12.07 -1.90
CA THR A 428 -66.08 11.27 -0.99
C THR A 428 -64.77 12.01 -0.75
N MET A 429 -64.38 12.19 0.52
CA MET A 429 -63.07 12.70 0.89
C MET A 429 -62.27 11.62 1.61
N CYS A 430 -61.06 11.34 1.13
CA CYS A 430 -60.09 10.47 1.79
C CYS A 430 -58.88 11.28 2.27
N ALA A 431 -58.32 10.89 3.41
CA ALA A 431 -57.07 11.44 3.92
C ALA A 431 -55.98 10.36 3.96
N VAL A 432 -54.76 10.74 3.58
CA VAL A 432 -53.59 9.85 3.60
C VAL A 432 -52.44 10.55 4.33
N ALA A 433 -51.97 9.99 5.43
CA ALA A 433 -50.75 10.43 6.10
C ALA A 433 -49.52 9.98 5.31
N ILE A 434 -48.55 10.87 5.16
CA ILE A 434 -47.34 10.63 4.35
C ILE A 434 -46.11 10.86 5.23
N GLU A 435 -45.43 9.80 5.64
CA GLU A 435 -44.10 9.91 6.28
C GLU A 435 -42.98 9.92 5.25
N SER A 436 -43.09 9.09 4.21
CA SER A 436 -42.16 9.04 3.10
C SER A 436 -42.82 8.49 1.82
N PRO A 437 -42.16 8.52 0.65
CA PRO A 437 -42.69 7.93 -0.57
C PRO A 437 -43.05 6.43 -0.46
N SER A 438 -42.42 5.70 0.46
CA SER A 438 -42.65 4.27 0.71
C SER A 438 -43.36 3.98 2.05
N ASN A 439 -43.67 5.00 2.86
CA ASN A 439 -44.41 4.86 4.11
C ASN A 439 -45.57 5.85 4.20
N MET A 440 -46.76 5.39 3.82
CA MET A 440 -48.00 6.17 3.82
C MET A 440 -49.12 5.35 4.44
N THR A 441 -50.13 6.00 5.02
CA THR A 441 -51.30 5.30 5.57
C THR A 441 -52.58 6.05 5.25
N GLY A 442 -53.55 5.33 4.69
CA GLY A 442 -54.90 5.85 4.52
C GLY A 442 -55.54 6.01 5.90
N LEU A 443 -55.86 7.25 6.27
CA LEU A 443 -56.55 7.58 7.53
C LEU A 443 -58.06 7.29 7.45
N GLY A 444 -58.56 7.00 6.26
CA GLY A 444 -59.97 6.66 5.98
C GLY A 444 -60.60 7.59 4.95
N CYS A 445 -61.80 7.22 4.50
CA CYS A 445 -62.64 8.01 3.60
C CYS A 445 -63.99 8.32 4.27
N LYS A 446 -64.54 9.51 4.01
CA LYS A 446 -65.85 9.96 4.47
C LYS A 446 -66.69 10.39 3.29
N ASP A 447 -67.86 9.76 3.16
CA ASP A 447 -68.87 10.13 2.19
C ASP A 447 -69.79 11.20 2.76
N PHE A 448 -70.20 12.14 1.93
CA PHE A 448 -71.16 13.18 2.31
C PHE A 448 -71.97 13.66 1.12
N VAL A 449 -73.09 14.33 1.41
CA VAL A 449 -73.98 14.92 0.42
C VAL A 449 -74.03 16.42 0.62
N ILE A 450 -73.94 17.15 -0.48
CA ILE A 450 -74.20 18.58 -0.57
C ILE A 450 -75.55 18.75 -1.25
N LYS A 451 -76.44 19.47 -0.58
CA LYS A 451 -77.80 19.74 -1.07
C LYS A 451 -77.83 20.93 -2.02
#